data_AF-A0A7S3H345-F1
#
_entry.id   AF-A0A7S3H345-F1
#
_cell.length_a   1.000
_cell.length_b   1.000
_cell.length_c   1.000
_cell.angle_alpha   90.00
_cell.angle_beta   90.00
_cell.angle_gamma   90.00
#
_symmetry.space_group_name_H-M   'P 1'
#
loop_
_entity.id
_entity.type
_entity.pdbx_description
1 polymer ?
#
loop_
_entity_poly.entity_id
_entity_poly.type
_entity_poly.pdbx_seq_one_letter_code
_entity_poly.pdbx_strand_id
1 'polypeptide(L)'
;ASVKANMQGLVRRYAKDATAYTAEEFEKYYPTGWLKEWHTAPQEKHLASDKKAYTASQFSRHFGSTWAAKYRTSQEATQRRLAEDGKTYSVKDFQGYYHDQWQSKWSNAPELACAECAPYIGGSSLAEVVV
;
A
#
# COMPACT_ATOMS: atom_id res chain seq x y z
N ALA A 1 -17.12 -13.86 7.02
CA ALA A 1 -16.02 -14.79 7.40
C ALA A 1 -14.89 -14.84 6.36
N SER A 2 -15.19 -15.05 5.07
CA SER A 2 -14.17 -15.35 4.04
C SER A 2 -13.14 -14.24 3.79
N VAL A 3 -13.52 -12.96 3.85
CA VAL A 3 -12.58 -11.84 3.66
C VAL A 3 -11.62 -11.69 4.84
N LYS A 4 -12.10 -11.87 6.08
CA LYS A 4 -11.28 -11.81 7.30
C LYS A 4 -10.27 -12.94 7.38
N ALA A 5 -10.64 -14.14 6.92
CA ALA A 5 -9.75 -15.29 6.88
C ALA A 5 -8.84 -15.32 5.64
N ASN A 6 -9.09 -14.47 4.64
CA ASN A 6 -8.31 -14.43 3.42
C ASN A 6 -6.85 -14.15 3.74
N MET A 7 -5.94 -14.95 3.16
CA MET A 7 -4.50 -14.79 3.35
C MET A 7 -4.14 -14.75 4.86
N GLN A 8 -4.72 -15.67 5.63
CA GLN A 8 -4.51 -15.77 7.09
C GLN A 8 -4.85 -14.49 7.87
N GLY A 9 -5.69 -13.60 7.31
CA GLY A 9 -6.05 -12.32 7.92
C GLY A 9 -4.94 -11.27 7.91
N LEU A 10 -3.85 -11.51 7.19
CA LEU A 10 -2.69 -10.60 7.14
C LEU A 10 -2.83 -9.47 6.12
N VAL A 11 -3.84 -9.52 5.24
CA VAL A 11 -4.07 -8.43 4.28
C VAL A 11 -4.53 -7.21 5.05
N ARG A 12 -3.85 -6.09 4.83
CA ARG A 12 -4.27 -4.77 5.29
C ARG A 12 -4.50 -3.83 4.10
N ARG A 13 -5.42 -2.89 4.30
CA ARG A 13 -5.75 -1.86 3.31
C ARG A 13 -5.91 -0.51 3.99
N TYR A 14 -5.55 0.56 3.29
CA TYR A 14 -5.65 1.92 3.83
C TYR A 14 -7.09 2.41 3.82
N ALA A 15 -7.62 2.76 4.99
CA ALA A 15 -8.88 3.46 5.15
C ALA A 15 -8.73 4.95 4.76
N LYS A 16 -9.81 5.73 4.78
CA LYS A 16 -9.85 7.14 4.33
C LYS A 16 -8.91 8.05 5.10
N ASP A 17 -8.54 7.67 6.32
CA ASP A 17 -7.55 8.34 7.17
C ASP A 17 -6.09 8.00 6.82
N ALA A 18 -5.85 7.23 5.74
CA ALA A 18 -4.54 6.74 5.34
C ALA A 18 -3.86 5.80 6.37
N THR A 19 -4.64 5.18 7.27
CA THR A 19 -4.16 4.13 8.15
C THR A 19 -4.46 2.75 7.56
N ALA A 20 -3.48 1.85 7.56
CA ALA A 20 -3.68 0.47 7.12
C ALA A 20 -4.40 -0.35 8.20
N TYR A 21 -5.51 -0.98 7.86
CA TYR A 21 -6.29 -1.84 8.76
C TYR A 21 -6.43 -3.24 8.20
N THR A 22 -6.44 -4.23 9.09
CA THR A 22 -6.90 -5.60 8.75
C THR A 22 -8.37 -5.58 8.36
N ALA A 23 -8.86 -6.62 7.69
CA ALA A 23 -10.28 -6.72 7.34
C ALA A 23 -11.21 -6.66 8.57
N GLU A 24 -10.77 -7.15 9.72
CA GLU A 24 -11.55 -7.08 10.96
C GLU A 24 -11.63 -5.64 11.50
N GLU A 25 -10.50 -4.93 11.56
CA GLU A 25 -10.46 -3.54 12.03
C GLU A 25 -11.17 -2.60 11.06
N PHE A 26 -11.05 -2.86 9.75
CA PHE A 26 -11.67 -2.06 8.70
C PHE A 26 -13.20 -2.16 8.76
N GLU A 27 -13.76 -3.34 9.06
CA GLU A 27 -15.21 -3.49 9.31
C GLU A 27 -15.67 -2.71 10.54
N LYS A 28 -14.84 -2.63 11.59
CA LYS A 28 -15.15 -1.80 12.77
C LYS A 28 -15.09 -0.31 12.45
N TYR A 29 -14.15 0.09 11.60
CA TYR A 29 -13.98 1.49 11.16
C TYR A 29 -15.12 1.96 10.25
N TYR A 30 -15.64 1.10 9.37
CA TYR A 30 -16.80 1.37 8.52
C TYR A 30 -17.99 0.50 8.92
N PRO A 31 -18.80 0.87 9.92
CA PRO A 31 -19.88 0.01 10.40
C PRO A 31 -20.93 -0.33 9.32
N THR A 32 -21.03 0.51 8.28
CA THR A 32 -21.87 0.28 7.10
C THR A 32 -21.02 0.31 5.83
N GLY A 33 -21.32 -0.57 4.87
CA GLY A 33 -20.66 -0.55 3.56
C GLY A 33 -19.17 -0.92 3.55
N TRP A 34 -18.58 -1.40 4.65
CA TRP A 34 -17.14 -1.69 4.75
C TRP A 34 -16.58 -2.54 3.61
N LEU A 35 -17.35 -3.50 3.11
CA LEU A 35 -16.87 -4.40 2.07
C LEU A 35 -16.65 -3.66 0.74
N LYS A 36 -17.51 -2.68 0.43
CA LYS A 36 -17.36 -1.83 -0.75
C LYS A 36 -16.10 -0.98 -0.62
N GLU A 37 -15.93 -0.33 0.53
CA GLU A 37 -14.74 0.47 0.84
C GLU A 37 -13.46 -0.40 0.84
N TRP A 38 -13.53 -1.62 1.36
CA TRP A 38 -12.41 -2.56 1.38
C TRP A 38 -11.95 -2.94 -0.02
N HIS A 39 -12.87 -3.17 -0.95
CA HIS A 39 -12.52 -3.60 -2.31
C HIS A 39 -11.77 -2.53 -3.09
N THR A 40 -12.11 -1.25 -2.89
CA THR A 40 -11.49 -0.11 -3.57
C THR A 40 -10.31 0.48 -2.82
N ALA A 41 -10.17 0.19 -1.52
CA ALA A 41 -9.09 0.70 -0.69
C ALA A 41 -7.70 0.24 -1.18
N PRO A 42 -6.70 1.13 -1.24
CA PRO A 42 -5.32 0.75 -1.57
C PRO A 42 -4.78 -0.30 -0.61
N GLN A 43 -4.00 -1.26 -1.13
CA GLN A 43 -3.41 -2.33 -0.30
C GLN A 43 -2.08 -1.89 0.32
N GLU A 44 -1.84 -2.32 1.55
CA GLU A 44 -0.52 -2.26 2.17
C GLU A 44 0.48 -3.14 1.38
N LYS A 45 1.74 -2.73 1.38
CA LYS A 45 2.86 -3.49 0.83
C LYS A 45 3.93 -3.60 1.89
N HIS A 46 4.62 -4.72 1.90
CA HIS A 46 5.75 -4.96 2.79
C HIS A 46 7.05 -5.06 1.99
N LEU A 47 8.16 -4.70 2.62
CA LEU A 47 9.50 -4.83 2.04
C LEU A 47 9.96 -6.29 2.13
N ALA A 48 10.21 -6.91 0.98
CA ALA A 48 10.78 -8.24 0.90
C ALA A 48 12.32 -8.23 0.98
N SER A 49 12.90 -9.41 1.19
CA SER A 49 14.36 -9.60 1.29
C SER A 49 15.12 -9.22 0.02
N ASP A 50 14.43 -9.22 -1.13
CA ASP A 50 14.95 -8.76 -2.44
C ASP A 50 14.86 -7.24 -2.64
N LYS A 51 14.53 -6.50 -1.56
CA LYS A 51 14.41 -5.04 -1.53
C LYS A 51 13.30 -4.48 -2.44
N LYS A 52 12.25 -5.28 -2.70
CA LYS A 52 11.04 -4.85 -3.40
C LYS A 52 9.84 -4.84 -2.47
N ALA A 53 8.86 -3.99 -2.78
CA ALA A 53 7.61 -3.91 -2.04
C ALA A 53 6.55 -4.81 -2.67
N TYR A 54 5.91 -5.65 -1.86
CA TYR A 54 4.89 -6.59 -2.31
C TYR A 54 3.67 -6.58 -1.39
N THR A 55 2.47 -6.74 -1.96
CA THR A 55 1.25 -7.03 -1.20
C THR A 55 1.33 -8.45 -0.61
N ALA A 56 0.49 -8.77 0.37
CA ALA A 56 0.41 -10.13 0.92
C ALA A 56 0.20 -11.21 -0.16
N SER A 57 -0.64 -10.95 -1.18
CA SER A 57 -0.87 -11.89 -2.28
C SER A 57 0.37 -12.09 -3.15
N GLN A 58 1.14 -11.02 -3.39
CA GLN A 58 2.42 -11.10 -4.10
C GLN A 58 3.48 -11.84 -3.27
N PHE A 59 3.55 -11.61 -1.96
CA PHE A 59 4.40 -12.38 -1.04
C PHE A 59 4.10 -13.88 -1.11
N SER A 60 2.83 -14.26 -1.09
CA SER A 60 2.41 -15.67 -1.19
C SER A 60 2.88 -16.32 -2.49
N ARG A 61 2.75 -15.61 -3.62
CA ARG A 61 3.25 -16.10 -4.90
C ARG A 61 4.79 -16.20 -4.93
N HIS A 62 5.49 -15.26 -4.31
CA HIS A 62 6.94 -15.18 -4.37
C HIS A 62 7.65 -16.16 -3.41
N PHE A 63 7.14 -16.31 -2.19
CA PHE A 63 7.78 -17.08 -1.11
C PHE A 63 7.12 -18.42 -0.80
N GLY A 64 6.04 -18.78 -1.53
CA GLY A 64 5.33 -20.03 -1.37
C GLY A 64 4.88 -20.25 0.07
N SER A 65 4.96 -21.49 0.58
CA SER A 65 4.48 -21.86 1.92
C SER A 65 5.03 -21.03 3.09
N THR A 66 6.20 -20.40 2.94
CA THR A 66 6.84 -19.60 4.00
C THR A 66 6.42 -18.13 4.02
N TRP A 67 5.58 -17.72 3.06
CA TRP A 67 5.23 -16.31 2.84
C TRP A 67 4.69 -15.61 4.08
N ALA A 68 3.81 -16.28 4.85
CA ALA A 68 3.12 -15.65 5.96
C ALA A 68 4.06 -15.35 7.12
N ALA A 69 5.05 -16.22 7.38
CA ALA A 69 6.08 -15.97 8.38
C ALA A 69 6.99 -14.79 7.97
N LYS A 70 7.35 -14.73 6.68
CA LYS A 70 8.14 -13.62 6.12
C LYS A 70 7.37 -12.31 6.12
N TYR A 71 6.07 -12.32 5.79
CA TYR A 71 5.23 -11.12 5.77
C TYR A 71 5.02 -10.52 7.16
N ARG A 72 4.84 -11.37 8.19
CA ARG A 72 4.69 -10.90 9.58
C ARG A 72 5.95 -10.23 10.14
N THR A 73 7.11 -10.62 9.63
CA THR A 73 8.42 -10.13 10.10
C THR A 73 9.01 -9.07 9.19
N SER A 74 8.41 -8.81 8.02
CA SER A 74 8.81 -7.74 7.13
C SER A 74 8.25 -6.40 7.57
N GLN A 75 9.00 -5.36 7.27
CA GLN A 75 8.60 -3.98 7.49
C GLN A 75 7.54 -3.56 6.47
N GLU A 76 6.56 -2.75 6.89
CA GLU A 76 5.70 -2.02 5.95
C GLU A 76 6.57 -1.15 5.04
N ALA A 77 6.34 -1.24 3.74
CA ALA A 77 7.05 -0.44 2.75
C ALA A 77 6.38 0.93 2.62
N THR A 78 7.16 2.01 2.64
CA THR A 78 6.63 3.36 2.42
C THR A 78 6.29 3.52 0.94
N GLN A 79 5.03 3.29 0.61
CA GLN A 79 4.53 3.40 -0.76
C GLN A 79 4.53 4.86 -1.19
N ARG A 80 4.95 5.10 -2.44
CA ARG A 80 5.08 6.44 -3.01
C ARG A 80 4.40 6.51 -4.37
N ARG A 81 3.71 7.61 -4.63
CA ARG A 81 3.12 7.90 -5.95
C ARG A 81 3.39 9.34 -6.37
N LEU A 82 3.39 9.55 -7.68
CA LEU A 82 3.53 10.86 -8.30
C LEU A 82 2.17 11.58 -8.28
N ALA A 83 2.08 12.72 -7.61
CA ALA A 83 0.90 13.57 -7.64
C ALA A 83 0.87 14.45 -8.89
N GLU A 84 -0.27 15.09 -9.14
CA GLU A 84 -0.50 15.94 -10.33
C GLU A 84 0.35 17.21 -10.34
N ASP A 85 0.89 17.62 -9.20
CA ASP A 85 1.87 18.72 -9.10
C ASP A 85 3.30 18.29 -9.45
N GLY A 86 3.49 17.03 -9.86
CA GLY A 86 4.78 16.46 -10.21
C GLY A 86 5.63 16.05 -9.00
N LYS A 87 5.13 16.15 -7.77
CA LYS A 87 5.86 15.73 -6.58
C LYS A 87 5.50 14.32 -6.15
N THR A 88 6.45 13.70 -5.44
CA THR A 88 6.28 12.37 -4.88
C THR A 88 5.76 12.46 -3.45
N TYR A 89 4.70 11.72 -3.14
CA TYR A 89 4.11 11.70 -1.81
C TYR A 89 3.97 10.27 -1.28
N SER A 90 4.11 10.14 0.05
CA SER A 90 3.70 8.93 0.78
C SER A 90 2.18 8.83 0.83
N VAL A 91 1.62 7.66 1.20
CA VAL A 91 0.15 7.51 1.37
C VAL A 91 -0.44 8.60 2.28
N LYS A 92 0.23 8.86 3.41
CA LYS A 92 -0.21 9.84 4.41
C LYS A 92 -0.16 11.27 3.87
N ASP A 93 0.94 11.63 3.22
CA ASP A 93 1.08 12.99 2.66
C ASP A 93 0.14 13.19 1.46
N PHE A 94 -0.09 12.15 0.67
CA PHE A 94 -1.03 12.16 -0.45
C PHE A 94 -2.47 12.33 0.03
N GLN A 95 -2.83 11.71 1.16
CA GLN A 95 -4.10 11.97 1.85
C GLN A 95 -4.19 13.42 2.36
N GLY A 96 -3.12 13.94 2.94
CA GLY A 96 -3.07 15.34 3.37
C GLY A 96 -3.24 16.33 2.21
N TYR A 97 -2.72 16.00 1.02
CA TYR A 97 -2.78 16.86 -0.16
C TYR A 97 -4.12 16.79 -0.90
N TYR A 98 -4.69 15.60 -1.09
CA TYR A 98 -5.93 15.40 -1.85
C TYR A 98 -7.20 15.25 -0.99
N HIS A 99 -7.05 15.23 0.33
CA HIS A 99 -8.15 15.04 1.30
C HIS A 99 -9.08 13.90 0.86
N ASP A 100 -10.39 14.10 0.80
CA ASP A 100 -11.36 13.03 0.56
C ASP A 100 -11.21 12.30 -0.80
N GLN A 101 -10.56 12.94 -1.78
CA GLN A 101 -10.36 12.37 -3.12
C GLN A 101 -9.10 11.51 -3.22
N TRP A 102 -8.29 11.45 -2.16
CA TRP A 102 -6.96 10.88 -2.21
C TRP A 102 -6.94 9.43 -2.69
N GLN A 103 -7.88 8.57 -2.29
CA GLN A 103 -7.85 7.17 -2.72
C GLN A 103 -8.12 7.00 -4.22
N SER A 104 -9.01 7.83 -4.77
CA SER A 104 -9.29 7.84 -6.21
C SER A 104 -8.07 8.33 -6.99
N LYS A 105 -7.49 9.45 -6.54
CA LYS A 105 -6.27 10.03 -7.12
C LYS A 105 -5.08 9.07 -6.97
N TRP A 106 -4.92 8.42 -5.82
CA TRP A 106 -3.88 7.44 -5.54
C TRP A 106 -3.97 6.28 -6.51
N SER A 107 -5.17 5.71 -6.71
CA SER A 107 -5.38 4.57 -7.61
C SER A 107 -4.99 4.87 -9.05
N ASN A 108 -5.19 6.11 -9.49
CA ASN A 108 -4.84 6.58 -10.84
C ASN A 108 -3.40 7.12 -10.94
N ALA A 109 -2.78 7.50 -9.83
CA ALA A 109 -1.44 8.07 -9.81
C ALA A 109 -0.38 7.02 -10.18
N PRO A 110 0.66 7.40 -10.95
CA PRO A 110 1.78 6.53 -11.22
C PRO A 110 2.46 6.03 -9.94
N GLU A 111 2.65 4.71 -9.85
CA GLU A 111 3.36 4.11 -8.72
C GLU A 111 4.87 4.21 -8.89
N LEU A 112 5.56 4.64 -7.83
CA LEU A 112 7.01 4.74 -7.77
C LEU A 112 7.58 3.68 -6.82
N ALA A 113 8.89 3.47 -6.90
CA ALA A 113 9.58 2.59 -5.95
C ALA A 113 9.34 3.05 -4.50
N CYS A 114 9.15 2.11 -3.57
CA CYS A 114 9.02 2.44 -2.16
C CYS A 114 10.26 3.17 -1.64
N ALA A 115 10.15 3.91 -0.54
CA ALA A 115 11.28 4.70 -0.01
C ALA A 115 12.49 3.82 0.36
N GLU A 116 12.23 2.59 0.81
CA GLU A 116 13.24 1.62 1.25
C GLU A 116 13.66 0.64 0.14
N CYS A 117 13.07 0.77 -1.06
CA CYS A 117 13.28 -0.17 -2.15
C CYS A 117 14.62 0.09 -2.86
N ALA A 118 15.35 -0.98 -3.21
CA ALA A 118 16.62 -0.91 -3.93
C ALA A 118 16.41 -1.26 -5.43
N PRO A 119 17.24 -0.72 -6.35
CA PRO A 119 18.49 0.01 -6.14
C PRO A 119 18.34 1.48 -5.68
N TYR A 120 17.13 2.00 -5.52
CA TYR A 120 16.87 3.42 -5.25
C TYR A 120 16.95 3.82 -3.77
N ILE A 121 17.97 3.34 -3.05
CA ILE A 121 18.42 3.95 -1.80
C ILE A 121 19.34 5.12 -2.19
N GLY A 122 18.76 6.21 -2.66
CA GLY A 122 19.49 7.39 -3.12
C GLY A 122 18.52 8.50 -3.48
N GLY A 123 18.57 9.58 -2.71
CA GLY A 123 17.60 10.67 -2.76
C GLY A 123 17.48 11.37 -4.11
N SER A 124 16.34 12.06 -4.26
CA SER A 124 16.15 13.26 -5.08
C SER A 124 16.92 13.30 -6.41
N SER A 125 16.40 12.65 -7.45
CA SER A 125 16.63 13.12 -8.81
C SER A 125 15.31 13.06 -9.57
N LEU A 126 14.81 14.25 -9.88
CA LEU A 126 13.74 14.51 -10.83
C LEU A 126 13.89 13.57 -12.04
N ALA A 127 12.90 12.72 -12.27
CA ALA A 127 12.75 12.07 -13.56
C ALA A 127 12.23 13.15 -14.52
N GLU A 128 13.17 13.77 -15.20
CA GLU A 128 12.96 14.62 -16.37
C GLU A 128 12.11 13.83 -17.38
N VAL A 129 10.88 14.31 -17.60
CA VAL A 129 10.04 13.87 -18.71
C VAL A 129 10.71 14.42 -19.97
N VAL A 130 11.43 13.56 -20.68
CA VAL A 130 11.94 13.88 -22.01
C VAL A 130 10.73 13.94 -22.95
N VAL A 131 10.53 15.13 -23.50
CA VAL A 131 9.52 15.55 -24.48
C VAL A 131 9.61 14.74 -25.77
#